data_AF-A0A699L4X0-F1
#
_entry.id   AF-A0A699L4X0-F1
#
_cell.length_a   1.000
_cell.length_b   1.000
_cell.length_c   1.000
_cell.angle_alpha   90.00
_cell.angle_beta   90.00
_cell.angle_gamma   90.00
#
_symmetry.space_group_name_H-M   'P 1'
#
loop_
_entity.id
_entity.type
_entity.pdbx_description
1 polymer ?
#
loop_
_entity_poly.entity_id
_entity_poly.type
_entity_poly.pdbx_seq_one_letter_code
_entity_poly.pdbx_strand_id
1 'polypeptide(L)'
;MIDQGVTAALENRFGHEAAYGMPWKTLMNMMTEKYCPRNEIKKLEMELWDLRDLKVKGTDLASYTQRYQELALMCGRMFSEESDKIEKYIGGLPDMIHGSVVASKPKTMQEAVKIATELMDKKIHTFVERETASKRKFENTSRNT
;
A
#
# COMPACT_ATOMS: atom_id res chain seq x y z
N MET A 1 1.25 -14.85 26.57
CA MET A 1 1.54 -16.10 27.31
C MET A 1 2.15 -17.06 26.30
N ILE A 2 3.36 -17.56 26.54
CA ILE A 2 3.98 -18.55 25.65
C ILE A 2 3.36 -19.90 26.04
N ASP A 3 2.67 -20.54 25.11
CA ASP A 3 2.01 -21.83 25.35
C ASP A 3 3.03 -22.94 25.64
N GLN A 4 2.66 -23.97 26.42
CA GLN A 4 3.53 -25.08 26.80
C GLN A 4 4.16 -25.79 25.59
N GLY A 5 3.47 -25.81 24.44
CA GLY A 5 4.02 -26.38 23.20
C GLY A 5 5.21 -25.61 22.61
N VAL A 6 5.33 -24.31 22.89
CA VAL A 6 6.47 -23.49 22.43
C VAL A 6 7.69 -23.71 23.31
N THR A 7 7.51 -23.84 24.63
CA THR A 7 8.60 -24.10 25.58
C THR A 7 9.25 -25.46 25.33
N ALA A 8 8.46 -26.53 25.17
CA ALA A 8 8.97 -27.87 24.88
C ALA A 8 9.76 -27.92 23.54
N ALA A 9 9.34 -27.15 22.53
CA ALA A 9 10.02 -27.08 21.24
C ALA A 9 11.36 -26.32 21.29
N LEU A 10 11.54 -25.39 22.24
CA LEU A 10 12.80 -24.66 22.44
C LEU A 10 13.79 -25.49 23.26
N GLU A 11 13.32 -26.17 24.30
CA GLU A 11 14.14 -27.06 25.13
C GLU A 11 14.69 -28.24 24.31
N ASN A 12 13.89 -28.80 23.41
CA ASN A 12 14.33 -29.91 22.56
C ASN A 12 15.30 -29.46 21.45
N ARG A 13 15.33 -28.18 21.09
CA ARG A 13 16.18 -27.64 20.00
C ARG A 13 17.51 -27.09 20.49
N PHE A 14 17.55 -26.52 21.69
CA PHE A 14 18.75 -25.86 22.23
C PHE A 14 19.26 -26.47 23.54
N GLY A 15 18.49 -27.38 24.16
CA GLY A 15 18.74 -27.86 25.51
C GLY A 15 18.11 -26.96 26.58
N HIS A 16 17.79 -27.55 27.73
CA HIS A 16 17.05 -26.91 28.81
C HIS A 16 17.76 -25.64 29.35
N GLU A 17 19.08 -25.71 29.55
CA GLU A 17 19.91 -24.59 30.04
C GLU A 17 20.00 -23.42 29.04
N ALA A 18 20.18 -23.70 27.75
CA ALA A 18 20.30 -22.66 26.73
C ALA A 18 18.95 -22.00 26.41
N ALA A 19 17.83 -22.72 26.62
CA ALA A 19 16.49 -22.19 26.45
C ALA A 19 16.14 -21.16 27.56
N TYR A 20 16.52 -21.43 28.81
CA TYR A 20 16.29 -20.51 29.94
C TYR A 20 17.20 -19.27 29.91
N GLY A 21 18.42 -19.38 29.37
CA GLY A 21 19.34 -18.25 29.19
C GLY A 21 19.11 -17.41 27.92
N MET A 22 18.09 -17.71 27.12
CA MET A 22 17.90 -17.10 25.81
C MET A 22 17.44 -15.63 25.90
N PRO A 23 18.11 -14.69 25.22
CA PRO A 23 17.65 -13.30 25.15
C PRO A 23 16.28 -13.19 24.48
N TRP A 24 15.39 -12.34 25.03
CA TRP A 24 14.05 -12.06 24.49
C TRP A 24 14.05 -11.71 22.99
N LYS A 25 15.08 -10.98 22.52
CA LYS A 25 15.26 -10.64 21.10
C LYS A 25 15.44 -11.88 20.21
N THR A 26 16.21 -12.86 20.69
CA THR A 26 16.44 -14.13 19.98
C THR A 26 15.16 -14.95 19.93
N LEU A 27 14.45 -15.04 21.05
CA LEU A 27 13.15 -15.71 21.13
C LEU A 27 12.12 -15.08 20.18
N MET A 28 12.03 -13.75 20.15
CA MET A 28 11.12 -13.03 19.23
C MET A 28 11.49 -13.24 17.76
N ASN A 29 12.78 -13.33 17.44
CA ASN A 29 13.23 -13.65 16.08
C ASN A 29 12.78 -15.06 15.67
N MET A 30 12.94 -16.04 16.56
CA MET A 30 12.50 -17.42 16.30
C MET A 30 10.99 -17.56 16.15
N MET A 31 10.23 -16.88 17.00
CA MET A 31 8.76 -16.83 16.88
C MET A 31 8.35 -16.15 15.57
N THR A 32 9.03 -15.08 15.17
CA THR A 32 8.79 -14.43 13.88
C THR A 32 9.10 -15.38 12.72
N GLU A 33 10.23 -16.09 12.75
CA GLU A 33 10.63 -17.00 11.68
C GLU A 33 9.63 -18.17 11.50
N LYS A 34 9.11 -18.71 12.60
CA LYS A 34 8.17 -19.85 12.57
C LYS A 34 6.75 -19.46 12.13
N TYR A 35 6.26 -18.30 12.57
CA TYR A 35 4.85 -17.90 12.37
C TYR A 35 4.65 -16.77 11.35
N CYS A 36 5.71 -16.04 11.00
CA CYS A 36 5.73 -15.02 9.95
C CYS A 36 6.86 -15.34 8.95
N PRO A 37 6.78 -16.52 8.28
CA PRO A 37 7.89 -17.03 7.51
C PRO A 37 8.14 -16.15 6.28
N ARG A 38 9.43 -15.88 6.03
CA ARG A 38 9.87 -14.85 5.08
C ARG A 38 9.42 -15.10 3.63
N ASN A 39 9.13 -16.36 3.29
CA ASN A 39 8.57 -16.76 1.99
C ASN A 39 7.10 -16.34 1.82
N GLU A 40 6.28 -16.41 2.87
CA GLU A 40 4.88 -15.94 2.82
C GLU A 40 4.83 -14.43 2.75
N ILE A 41 5.72 -13.74 3.48
CA ILE A 41 5.91 -12.29 3.30
C ILE A 41 6.25 -12.01 1.85
N LYS A 42 7.34 -12.62 1.32
CA LYS A 42 7.75 -12.49 -0.09
C LYS A 42 6.64 -12.78 -1.09
N LYS A 43 5.77 -13.75 -0.80
CA LYS A 43 4.61 -14.08 -1.63
C LYS A 43 3.59 -12.94 -1.61
N LEU A 44 3.28 -12.37 -0.45
CA LEU A 44 2.48 -11.15 -0.34
C LEU A 44 3.16 -9.95 -1.03
N GLU A 45 4.50 -9.86 -1.01
CA GLU A 45 5.23 -8.84 -1.78
C GLU A 45 5.03 -9.03 -3.28
N MET A 46 5.06 -10.28 -3.75
CA MET A 46 4.84 -10.62 -5.15
C MET A 46 3.39 -10.36 -5.56
N GLU A 47 2.42 -10.69 -4.71
CA GLU A 47 1.00 -10.35 -4.89
C GLU A 47 0.79 -8.82 -4.89
N LEU A 48 1.53 -8.05 -4.08
CA LEU A 48 1.57 -6.58 -4.13
C LEU A 48 2.09 -6.07 -5.48
N TRP A 49 3.15 -6.68 -6.03
CA TRP A 49 3.67 -6.37 -7.35
C TRP A 49 2.68 -6.77 -8.47
N ASP A 50 1.97 -7.88 -8.33
CA ASP A 50 0.92 -8.30 -9.28
C ASP A 50 -0.31 -7.39 -9.22
N LEU A 51 -0.63 -6.82 -8.04
CA LEU A 51 -1.66 -5.79 -7.89
C LEU A 51 -1.31 -4.48 -8.61
N ARG A 52 -0.03 -4.18 -8.82
CA ARG A 52 0.43 -3.04 -9.65
C ARG A 52 0.14 -3.27 -11.13
N ASP A 53 0.31 -4.51 -11.60
CA ASP A 53 0.00 -4.89 -13.00
C ASP A 53 -1.51 -5.05 -13.23
N LEU A 54 -2.27 -5.28 -12.16
CA LEU A 54 -3.71 -5.00 -12.06
C LEU A 54 -3.96 -3.50 -11.97
N LYS A 55 -3.54 -2.80 -13.03
CA LYS A 55 -3.98 -1.46 -13.45
C LYS A 55 -5.39 -1.22 -12.91
N VAL A 56 -5.50 -0.42 -11.86
CA VAL A 56 -6.75 -0.13 -11.15
C VAL A 56 -7.83 0.16 -12.19
N LYS A 57 -8.69 -0.82 -12.46
CA LYS A 57 -9.82 -0.70 -13.38
C LYS A 57 -10.90 0.08 -12.65
N GLY A 58 -10.71 1.39 -12.57
CA GLY A 58 -11.69 2.29 -12.02
C GLY A 58 -11.07 3.21 -10.99
N THR A 59 -11.06 4.50 -11.33
CA THR A 59 -11.39 5.71 -10.55
C THR A 59 -11.35 5.77 -9.02
N ASP A 60 -11.30 4.66 -8.29
CA ASP A 60 -11.34 4.61 -6.83
C ASP A 60 -9.93 4.61 -6.22
N LEU A 61 -9.33 5.80 -6.21
CA LEU A 61 -8.07 6.08 -5.53
C LEU A 61 -8.16 5.79 -4.01
N ALA A 62 -9.35 5.88 -3.42
CA ALA A 62 -9.55 5.66 -1.99
C ALA A 62 -9.36 4.18 -1.63
N SER A 63 -9.97 3.26 -2.39
CA SER A 63 -9.75 1.81 -2.21
C SER A 63 -8.29 1.42 -2.42
N TYR A 64 -7.61 2.00 -3.41
CA TYR A 64 -6.17 1.78 -3.61
C TYR A 64 -5.36 2.23 -2.39
N THR A 65 -5.61 3.45 -1.91
CA THR A 65 -4.89 4.02 -0.77
C THR A 65 -5.12 3.21 0.51
N GLN A 66 -6.36 2.79 0.76
CA GLN A 66 -6.69 1.95 1.92
C GLN A 66 -5.93 0.63 1.88
N ARG A 67 -5.99 -0.10 0.76
CA ARG A 67 -5.27 -1.37 0.61
C ARG A 67 -3.76 -1.20 0.75
N TYR A 68 -3.21 -0.12 0.19
CA TYR A 68 -1.78 0.18 0.34
C TYR A 68 -1.40 0.39 1.82
N GLN A 69 -2.20 1.11 2.59
CA GLN A 69 -1.96 1.34 4.02
C GLN A 69 -2.08 0.06 4.85
N GLU A 70 -3.10 -0.77 4.57
CA GLU A 70 -3.27 -2.08 5.21
C GLU A 70 -2.05 -2.99 4.93
N LEU A 71 -1.57 -3.03 3.69
CA LEU A 71 -0.40 -3.80 3.30
C LEU A 71 0.89 -3.23 3.91
N ALA A 72 1.04 -1.91 3.95
CA ALA A 72 2.21 -1.27 4.55
C ALA A 72 2.28 -1.50 6.06
N LEU A 73 1.14 -1.57 6.74
CA LEU A 73 1.04 -1.92 8.15
C LEU A 73 1.41 -3.39 8.39
N MET A 74 0.83 -4.31 7.61
CA MET A 74 1.11 -5.74 7.70
C MET A 74 2.57 -6.07 7.40
N CYS A 75 3.16 -5.33 6.46
CA CYS A 75 4.52 -5.51 6.00
C CYS A 75 5.46 -4.43 6.53
N GLY A 76 5.34 -4.04 7.82
CA GLY A 76 6.13 -2.97 8.41
C GLY A 76 7.66 -3.11 8.31
N ARG A 77 8.18 -4.32 7.99
CA ARG A 77 9.62 -4.57 7.73
C ARG A 77 10.04 -4.43 6.26
N MET A 78 9.12 -4.17 5.33
CA MET A 78 9.38 -4.07 3.88
C MET A 78 9.90 -2.71 3.43
N PHE A 79 9.71 -1.68 4.24
CA PHE A 79 10.14 -0.33 3.92
C PHE A 79 11.28 0.01 4.84
N SER A 80 12.45 0.27 4.27
CA SER A 80 13.62 0.65 5.05
C SER A 80 13.50 2.11 5.48
N GLU A 81 12.92 2.93 4.61
CA GLU A 81 12.68 4.35 4.84
C GLU A 81 11.25 4.78 4.43
N GLU A 82 10.84 5.98 4.85
CA GLU A 82 9.56 6.58 4.44
C GLU A 82 9.52 6.88 2.94
N SER A 83 10.66 7.22 2.35
CA SER A 83 10.87 7.39 0.90
C SER A 83 10.48 6.13 0.11
N ASP A 84 10.88 4.95 0.57
CA ASP A 84 10.52 3.67 -0.07
C ASP A 84 9.01 3.45 -0.13
N LYS A 85 8.29 3.89 0.92
CA LYS A 85 6.82 3.82 0.97
C LYS A 85 6.21 4.76 -0.05
N ILE A 86 6.74 5.96 -0.14
CA ILE A 86 6.23 6.99 -1.04
C ILE A 86 6.45 6.56 -2.49
N GLU A 87 7.64 6.06 -2.83
CA GLU A 87 7.96 5.62 -4.20
C GLU A 87 7.05 4.47 -4.65
N LYS A 88 6.87 3.46 -3.81
CA LYS A 88 5.97 2.33 -4.11
C LYS A 88 4.51 2.74 -4.25
N TYR A 89 4.04 3.67 -3.42
CA TYR A 89 2.69 4.23 -3.54
C TYR A 89 2.52 4.98 -4.87
N ILE A 90 3.48 5.84 -5.22
CA ILE A 90 3.45 6.60 -6.47
C ILE A 90 3.46 5.66 -7.68
N GLY A 91 4.25 4.59 -7.64
CA GLY A 91 4.35 3.61 -8.74
C GLY A 91 3.06 2.81 -9.03
N GLY A 92 2.06 2.84 -8.15
CA GLY A 92 0.73 2.26 -8.40
C GLY A 92 -0.34 3.28 -8.80
N LEU A 93 0.00 4.57 -8.89
CA LEU A 93 -0.96 5.61 -9.27
C LEU A 93 -1.29 5.59 -10.77
N PRO A 94 -2.51 6.01 -11.15
CA PRO A 94 -2.86 6.21 -12.55
C PRO A 94 -1.94 7.23 -13.25
N ASP A 95 -1.57 6.95 -14.50
CA ASP A 95 -0.71 7.82 -15.33
C ASP A 95 -1.15 9.29 -15.34
N MET A 96 -2.46 9.54 -15.27
CA MET A 96 -3.04 10.88 -15.34
C MET A 96 -2.65 11.80 -14.17
N ILE A 97 -2.29 11.24 -13.01
CA ILE A 97 -1.85 11.99 -11.81
C ILE A 97 -0.40 11.66 -11.43
N HIS A 98 0.13 10.51 -11.86
CA HIS A 98 1.47 10.02 -11.50
C HIS A 98 2.55 11.10 -11.65
N GLY A 99 2.67 11.69 -12.84
CA GLY A 99 3.70 12.71 -13.11
C GLY A 99 3.58 13.95 -12.23
N SER A 100 2.35 14.36 -11.91
CA SER A 100 2.10 15.51 -11.04
C SER A 100 2.46 15.23 -9.58
N VAL A 101 2.16 14.03 -9.07
CA VAL A 101 2.55 13.63 -7.71
C VAL A 101 4.08 13.53 -7.58
N VAL A 102 4.77 12.95 -8.57
CA VAL A 102 6.24 12.89 -8.61
C VAL A 102 6.83 14.31 -8.54
N ALA A 103 6.29 15.25 -9.30
CA ALA A 103 6.77 16.63 -9.34
C ALA A 103 6.60 17.37 -7.99
N SER A 104 5.57 17.02 -7.21
CA SER A 104 5.32 17.61 -5.90
C SER A 104 6.29 17.14 -4.81
N LYS A 105 7.04 16.06 -5.03
CA LYS A 105 8.06 15.54 -4.10
C LYS A 105 7.57 15.43 -2.64
N PRO A 106 6.51 14.65 -2.39
CA PRO A 106 5.98 14.47 -1.04
C PRO A 106 7.05 13.90 -0.10
N LYS A 107 7.08 14.41 1.13
CA LYS A 107 8.02 13.98 2.18
C LYS A 107 7.41 12.93 3.11
N THR A 108 6.09 12.82 3.12
CA THR A 108 5.36 11.88 3.96
C THR A 108 4.31 11.12 3.15
N MET A 109 3.96 9.92 3.60
CA MET A 109 2.87 9.16 2.98
C MET A 109 1.53 9.91 2.97
N GLN A 110 1.20 10.63 4.05
CA GLN A 110 -0.03 11.44 4.09
C GLN A 110 -0.04 12.56 3.06
N GLU A 111 1.11 13.20 2.83
CA GLU A 111 1.24 14.24 1.82
C GLU A 111 1.05 13.66 0.40
N ALA A 112 1.66 12.50 0.11
CA ALA A 112 1.48 11.82 -1.17
C ALA A 112 0.01 11.47 -1.44
N VAL A 113 -0.69 10.92 -0.44
CA VAL A 113 -2.13 10.61 -0.52
C VAL A 113 -2.96 11.87 -0.74
N LYS A 114 -2.70 12.93 0.03
CA LYS A 114 -3.43 14.20 -0.09
C LYS A 114 -3.30 14.79 -1.49
N ILE A 115 -2.09 14.84 -2.03
CA ILE A 115 -1.83 15.39 -3.38
C ILE A 115 -2.55 14.53 -4.43
N ALA A 116 -2.48 13.20 -4.33
CA ALA A 116 -3.14 12.30 -5.26
C ALA A 116 -4.68 12.52 -5.27
N THR A 117 -5.30 12.62 -4.09
CA THR A 117 -6.74 12.88 -3.96
C THR A 117 -7.14 14.23 -4.54
N GLU A 118 -6.42 15.29 -4.20
CA GLU A 118 -6.69 16.63 -4.75
C GLU A 118 -6.59 16.66 -6.29
N LEU A 119 -5.63 15.93 -6.87
CA LEU A 119 -5.46 15.85 -8.32
C LEU A 119 -6.58 15.06 -9.01
N MET A 120 -7.05 13.97 -8.39
CA MET A 120 -8.21 13.22 -8.87
C MET A 120 -9.47 14.07 -8.86
N ASP A 121 -9.76 14.74 -7.74
CA ASP A 121 -10.94 15.59 -7.59
C ASP A 121 -10.96 16.73 -8.62
N LYS A 122 -9.82 17.39 -8.82
CA LYS A 122 -9.65 18.44 -9.84
C LYS A 122 -9.93 17.93 -11.26
N LYS A 123 -9.49 16.71 -11.59
CA LYS A 123 -9.72 16.10 -12.91
C LYS A 123 -11.18 15.70 -13.12
N ILE A 124 -11.83 15.12 -12.11
CA ILE A 124 -13.25 14.78 -12.14
C ILE A 124 -14.08 16.05 -12.36
N HIS A 125 -13.82 17.11 -11.60
CA HIS A 125 -14.49 18.39 -11.78
C HIS A 125 -14.35 18.95 -13.20
N THR A 126 -13.11 18.97 -13.73
CA THR A 126 -12.83 19.44 -15.09
C THR A 126 -13.59 18.63 -16.15
N PHE A 127 -13.73 17.33 -15.96
CA PHE A 127 -14.47 16.47 -16.90
C PHE A 127 -15.97 16.76 -16.88
N VAL A 128 -16.55 16.90 -15.69
CA VAL A 128 -17.98 17.25 -15.50
C VAL A 128 -18.30 18.62 -16.12
N GLU A 129 -17.42 19.61 -15.96
CA GLU A 129 -17.58 20.92 -16.59
C GLU A 129 -17.59 20.85 -18.12
N ARG A 130 -16.68 20.06 -18.71
CA ARG A 130 -16.64 19.88 -20.17
C ARG A 130 -17.86 19.13 -20.70
N GLU A 131 -18.35 18.14 -19.96
CA GLU A 131 -19.54 17.39 -20.33
C GLU A 131 -20.79 18.27 -20.29
N THR A 132 -20.96 19.06 -19.23
CA THR A 132 -22.08 20.01 -19.08
C THR A 132 -22.03 21.14 -20.11
N ALA A 133 -20.84 21.65 -20.45
CA ALA A 133 -20.66 22.63 -21.52
C ALA A 133 -21.02 22.07 -22.91
N SER A 134 -20.64 20.80 -23.18
CA SER A 134 -20.93 20.14 -24.44
C SER A 134 -22.42 19.82 -24.61
N LYS A 135 -23.10 19.39 -23.53
CA LYS A 135 -24.56 19.19 -23.51
C LYS A 135 -25.34 20.48 -23.83
N ARG A 136 -24.97 21.60 -23.20
CA ARG A 136 -25.60 22.92 -23.48
C ARG A 136 -25.42 23.36 -24.93
N LYS A 137 -24.26 23.08 -25.55
CA LYS A 137 -24.04 23.39 -26.97
C LYS A 137 -24.89 22.52 -27.89
N PHE A 138 -25.06 21.24 -27.57
CA PHE A 138 -25.88 20.31 -28.36
C PHE A 138 -27.36 20.72 -28.35
N GLU A 139 -27.93 21.00 -27.18
CA GLU A 139 -29.33 21.47 -27.05
C GLU A 139 -29.58 22.82 -27.74
N ASN A 140 -28.60 23.72 -27.69
CA ASN A 140 -28.67 25.01 -28.39
C ASN A 140 -28.46 24.89 -29.89
N THR A 141 -28.07 23.73 -30.43
CA THR A 141 -27.97 23.51 -31.87
C THR A 141 -29.23 22.80 -32.38
N SER A 142 -29.79 21.87 -31.61
CA SER A 142 -31.01 21.13 -31.99
C SER A 142 -32.28 21.98 -31.96
N ARG A 143 -32.31 23.07 -31.21
CA ARG A 143 -33.49 23.95 -31.08
C ARG A 143 -33.56 25.02 -32.20
N ASN A 144 -32.52 25.12 -33.03
CA ASN A 144 -32.32 26.20 -34.01
C ASN A 144 -32.43 25.69 -35.47
N THR A 145 -32.83 24.44 -35.64
CA THR A 145 -33.21 23.77 -36.89
C THR A 145 -34.65 23.34 -36.78
#